data_AF-A0A524LBI2-F1
#
_entry.id   AF-A0A524LBI2-F1
#
_cell.length_a   1.000
_cell.length_b   1.000
_cell.length_c   1.000
_cell.angle_alpha   90.00
_cell.angle_beta   90.00
_cell.angle_gamma   90.00
#
_symmetry.space_group_name_H-M   'P 1'
#
loop_
_entity.id
_entity.type
_entity.pdbx_description
1 polymer ?
#
loop_
_entity_poly.entity_id
_entity_poly.type
_entity_poly.pdbx_seq_one_letter_code
_entity_poly.pdbx_strand_id
1 'polypeptide(L)'
;MDIDIDFQTKFDPTKVFDNCVPASMVKNGELVKHPCGQYFQAIPIDPHTDLAAIPYEAAEELGYFKMDFLHLSVLDHFANKQEIRMLLKLEPNWELLLDEQHVQKLFQIHRHARLLTRVRPRSIQELADCIALIRPGKRHLIDEYLNDRDAVREKSLYAKDDEGYTFKRSHAIAYAMTIVLQLHLIDLEVL
;
A
#
# COMPACT_ATOMS: atom_id res chain seq x y z
N MET A 1 -7.65 -13.20 -8.47
CA MET A 1 -7.26 -11.85 -8.95
C MET A 1 -7.85 -10.87 -7.98
N ASP A 2 -7.01 -10.24 -7.16
CA ASP A 2 -7.46 -9.27 -6.17
C ASP A 2 -7.51 -7.86 -6.79
N ILE A 3 -8.61 -7.15 -6.52
CA ILE A 3 -8.78 -5.75 -6.89
C ILE A 3 -8.71 -4.93 -5.62
N ASP A 4 -7.60 -4.22 -5.44
CA ASP A 4 -7.40 -3.29 -4.33
C ASP A 4 -7.76 -1.86 -4.74
N ILE A 5 -8.60 -1.20 -3.95
CA ILE A 5 -8.95 0.21 -4.17
C ILE A 5 -8.84 0.96 -2.84
N ASP A 6 -7.99 1.98 -2.82
CA ASP A 6 -7.82 2.85 -1.66
C ASP A 6 -8.94 3.88 -1.55
N PHE A 7 -9.51 4.00 -0.35
CA PHE A 7 -10.53 4.96 0.02
C PHE A 7 -10.16 5.72 1.29
N GLN A 8 -10.85 6.84 1.49
CA GLN A 8 -10.92 7.54 2.77
C GLN A 8 -11.38 6.59 3.89
N THR A 9 -10.93 6.83 5.11
CA THR A 9 -11.18 5.95 6.27
C THR A 9 -12.67 5.82 6.63
N LYS A 10 -13.47 6.82 6.25
CA LYS A 10 -14.93 6.83 6.44
C LYS A 10 -15.70 6.03 5.39
N PHE A 11 -15.05 5.55 4.33
CA PHE A 11 -15.73 4.84 3.26
C PHE A 11 -16.24 3.48 3.75
N ASP A 12 -17.50 3.21 3.47
CA ASP A 12 -18.16 1.95 3.84
C ASP A 12 -18.83 1.37 2.59
N PRO A 13 -18.30 0.25 2.02
CA PRO A 13 -18.83 -0.31 0.79
C PRO A 13 -20.30 -0.74 0.95
N THR A 14 -20.73 -1.19 2.14
CA THR A 14 -22.10 -1.69 2.34
C THR A 14 -23.15 -0.59 2.37
N LYS A 15 -22.74 0.70 2.42
CA LYS A 15 -23.64 1.86 2.31
C LYS A 15 -23.77 2.38 0.89
N VAL A 16 -22.91 1.90 -0.02
CA VAL A 16 -22.83 2.36 -1.40
C VAL A 16 -23.34 1.29 -2.35
N PHE A 17 -23.08 0.02 -2.03
CA PHE A 17 -23.48 -1.11 -2.85
C PHE A 17 -24.52 -1.95 -2.11
N ASP A 18 -25.68 -2.12 -2.73
CA ASP A 18 -26.79 -2.90 -2.15
C ASP A 18 -26.54 -4.41 -2.21
N ASN A 19 -25.67 -4.86 -3.13
CA ASN A 19 -25.46 -6.28 -3.44
C ASN A 19 -23.99 -6.68 -3.23
N CYS A 20 -23.44 -6.41 -2.05
CA CYS A 20 -22.13 -6.91 -1.67
C CYS A 20 -22.18 -7.72 -0.37
N VAL A 21 -21.48 -8.85 -0.34
CA VAL A 21 -21.33 -9.70 0.85
C VAL A 21 -19.96 -9.44 1.46
N PRO A 22 -19.86 -9.06 2.75
CA PRO A 22 -18.58 -8.92 3.41
C PRO A 22 -17.80 -10.23 3.41
N ALA A 23 -16.57 -10.19 2.94
CA ALA A 23 -15.69 -11.35 3.00
C ALA A 23 -15.40 -11.72 4.46
N SER A 24 -15.08 -12.98 4.68
CA SER A 24 -14.75 -13.52 5.99
C SER A 24 -13.35 -14.14 6.00
N MET A 25 -12.82 -14.32 7.20
CA MET A 25 -11.60 -15.07 7.47
C MET A 25 -11.79 -15.90 8.73
N VAL A 26 -10.96 -16.92 8.92
CA VAL A 26 -10.96 -17.70 10.16
C VAL A 26 -9.90 -17.14 11.10
N LYS A 27 -10.29 -16.79 12.32
CA LYS A 27 -9.36 -16.36 13.38
C LYS A 27 -9.72 -17.08 14.66
N ASN A 28 -8.75 -17.80 15.24
CA ASN A 28 -8.95 -18.63 16.44
C ASN A 28 -10.11 -19.63 16.32
N GLY A 29 -10.35 -20.16 15.11
CA GLY A 29 -11.44 -21.10 14.84
C GLY A 29 -12.82 -20.47 14.63
N GLU A 30 -12.94 -19.15 14.72
CA GLU A 30 -14.18 -18.42 14.51
C GLU A 30 -14.19 -17.69 13.16
N LEU A 31 -15.38 -17.59 12.56
CA LEU A 31 -15.60 -16.80 11.35
C LEU A 31 -15.67 -15.31 11.75
N VAL A 32 -14.72 -14.52 11.25
CA VAL A 32 -14.65 -13.07 11.51
C VAL A 32 -14.62 -12.29 10.20
N LYS A 33 -15.05 -11.04 10.25
CA LYS A 33 -15.08 -10.15 9.09
C LYS A 33 -13.66 -9.91 8.55
N HIS A 34 -13.47 -10.07 7.25
CA HIS A 34 -12.26 -9.63 6.55
C HIS A 34 -12.18 -8.09 6.57
N PRO A 35 -11.01 -7.48 6.87
CA PRO A 35 -10.93 -6.03 7.09
C PRO A 35 -11.44 -5.15 5.94
N CYS A 36 -11.22 -5.57 4.69
CA CYS A 36 -11.49 -4.75 3.51
C CYS A 36 -12.28 -5.47 2.41
N GLY A 37 -12.51 -6.77 2.54
CA GLY A 37 -12.92 -7.61 1.41
C GLY A 37 -14.42 -7.67 1.24
N GLN A 38 -14.89 -7.58 0.01
CA GLN A 38 -16.30 -7.71 -0.36
C GLN A 38 -16.45 -8.58 -1.60
N TYR A 39 -17.48 -9.42 -1.63
CA TYR A 39 -17.88 -10.20 -2.79
C TYR A 39 -19.07 -9.55 -3.48
N PHE A 40 -18.99 -9.42 -4.80
CA PHE A 40 -20.10 -9.02 -5.68
C PHE A 40 -20.66 -10.21 -6.47
N GLN A 41 -20.08 -11.39 -6.27
CA GLN A 41 -20.56 -12.65 -6.81
C GLN A 41 -21.55 -13.29 -5.82
N ALA A 42 -22.45 -14.13 -6.32
CA ALA A 42 -23.33 -14.94 -5.48
C ALA A 42 -22.49 -15.96 -4.68
N ILE A 43 -22.19 -15.63 -3.43
CA ILE A 43 -21.44 -16.47 -2.49
C ILE A 43 -22.37 -16.86 -1.32
N PRO A 44 -22.24 -18.09 -0.76
CA PRO A 44 -22.99 -18.47 0.43
C PRO A 44 -22.75 -17.50 1.60
N ILE A 45 -23.81 -17.16 2.32
CA ILE A 45 -23.80 -16.24 3.46
C ILE A 45 -24.07 -17.03 4.73
N ASP A 46 -23.29 -16.76 5.78
CA ASP A 46 -23.53 -17.30 7.11
C ASP A 46 -24.71 -16.55 7.76
N PRO A 47 -25.82 -17.23 8.13
CA PRO A 47 -27.03 -16.57 8.59
C PRO A 47 -26.92 -15.99 10.01
N HIS A 48 -25.83 -16.27 10.73
CA HIS A 48 -25.60 -15.72 12.07
C HIS A 48 -24.80 -14.41 12.04
N THR A 49 -23.91 -14.27 11.06
CA THR A 49 -22.95 -13.15 10.99
C THR A 49 -23.16 -12.22 9.78
N ASP A 50 -23.98 -12.64 8.80
CA ASP A 50 -24.15 -11.97 7.50
C ASP A 50 -22.84 -11.83 6.69
N LEU A 51 -21.81 -12.61 7.04
CA LEU A 51 -20.54 -12.68 6.31
C LEU A 51 -20.60 -13.79 5.25
N ALA A 52 -19.65 -13.77 4.30
CA ALA A 52 -19.42 -14.92 3.44
C ALA A 52 -19.17 -16.18 4.29
N ALA A 53 -19.95 -17.24 4.10
CA ALA A 53 -19.80 -18.50 4.83
C ALA A 53 -18.51 -19.24 4.44
N ILE A 54 -17.94 -18.92 3.28
CA ILE A 54 -16.67 -19.46 2.81
C ILE A 54 -15.57 -18.43 3.11
N PRO A 55 -14.56 -18.78 3.96
CA PRO A 55 -13.42 -17.90 4.22
C PRO A 55 -12.64 -17.57 2.94
N TYR A 56 -12.04 -16.37 2.90
CA TYR A 56 -11.47 -15.83 1.66
C TYR A 56 -10.41 -16.74 1.00
N GLU A 57 -9.60 -17.44 1.79
CA GLU A 57 -8.55 -18.36 1.30
C GLU A 57 -9.17 -19.51 0.50
N ALA A 58 -10.22 -20.13 1.05
CA ALA A 58 -10.94 -21.22 0.37
C ALA A 58 -11.81 -20.69 -0.78
N ALA A 59 -12.35 -19.49 -0.65
CA ALA A 59 -13.18 -18.89 -1.68
C ALA A 59 -12.39 -18.65 -2.98
N GLU A 60 -11.12 -18.24 -2.90
CA GLU A 60 -10.26 -18.05 -4.07
C GLU A 60 -10.05 -19.37 -4.85
N GLU A 61 -9.82 -20.47 -4.16
CA GLU A 61 -9.68 -21.81 -4.78
C GLU A 61 -10.94 -22.26 -5.52
N LEU A 62 -12.11 -21.79 -5.08
CA LEU A 62 -13.41 -22.06 -5.69
C LEU A 62 -13.75 -21.10 -6.84
N GLY A 63 -12.84 -20.17 -7.19
CA GLY A 63 -13.01 -19.21 -8.27
C GLY A 63 -13.80 -17.95 -7.87
N TYR A 64 -14.05 -17.74 -6.59
CA TYR A 64 -14.52 -16.44 -6.12
C TYR A 64 -13.37 -15.45 -6.10
N PHE A 65 -13.65 -14.20 -6.48
CA PHE A 65 -12.72 -13.11 -6.30
C PHE A 65 -13.40 -11.99 -5.53
N LYS A 66 -12.65 -11.40 -4.60
CA LYS A 66 -13.11 -10.27 -3.79
C LYS A 66 -12.56 -8.97 -4.35
N MET A 67 -13.23 -7.87 -3.99
CA MET A 67 -12.70 -6.53 -4.11
C MET A 67 -12.35 -6.04 -2.71
N ASP A 68 -11.12 -5.57 -2.54
CA ASP A 68 -10.61 -5.05 -1.27
C ASP A 68 -10.70 -3.51 -1.28
N PHE A 69 -11.56 -2.99 -0.42
CA PHE A 69 -11.73 -1.56 -0.17
C PHE A 69 -10.82 -1.16 0.98
N LEU A 70 -9.59 -0.78 0.65
CA LEU A 70 -8.56 -0.43 1.62
C LEU A 70 -8.80 0.98 2.16
N HIS A 71 -8.55 1.18 3.45
CA HIS A 71 -8.62 2.50 4.07
C HIS A 71 -7.23 3.11 4.18
N LEU A 72 -7.02 4.26 3.55
CA LEU A 72 -5.76 4.98 3.55
C LEU A 72 -5.97 6.38 4.10
N SER A 73 -5.51 6.61 5.34
CA SER A 73 -5.77 7.86 6.08
C SER A 73 -5.25 9.12 5.40
N VAL A 74 -4.21 9.02 4.55
CA VAL A 74 -3.75 10.17 3.76
C VAL A 74 -4.87 10.75 2.89
N LEU A 75 -5.80 9.90 2.43
CA LEU A 75 -6.89 10.31 1.56
C LEU A 75 -7.93 11.17 2.28
N ASP A 76 -7.97 11.13 3.62
CA ASP A 76 -8.89 11.93 4.42
C ASP A 76 -8.58 13.43 4.33
N HIS A 77 -7.35 13.78 3.96
CA HIS A 77 -6.89 15.16 3.79
C HIS A 77 -7.21 15.76 2.42
N PHE A 78 -7.79 14.99 1.50
CA PHE A 78 -8.09 15.45 0.15
C PHE A 78 -9.59 15.46 -0.13
N ALA A 79 -10.08 16.52 -0.76
CA ALA A 79 -11.50 16.63 -1.10
C ALA A 79 -11.86 15.80 -2.34
N ASN A 80 -10.94 15.68 -3.30
CA ASN A 80 -11.18 15.00 -4.56
C ASN A 80 -9.89 14.50 -5.23
N LYS A 81 -10.05 13.66 -6.27
CA LYS A 81 -8.93 13.06 -7.01
C LYS A 81 -8.15 14.08 -7.85
N GLN A 82 -8.74 15.22 -8.20
CA GLN A 82 -8.07 16.26 -9.01
C GLN A 82 -6.99 16.95 -8.19
N GLU A 83 -7.26 17.25 -6.92
CA GLU A 83 -6.30 17.78 -5.96
C GLU A 83 -5.07 16.86 -5.82
N ILE A 84 -5.31 15.56 -5.60
CA ILE A 84 -4.25 14.54 -5.53
C ILE A 84 -3.40 14.54 -6.81
N ARG A 85 -4.04 14.52 -7.98
CA ARG A 85 -3.32 14.53 -9.28
C ARG A 85 -2.54 15.82 -9.51
N MET A 86 -2.99 16.94 -8.96
CA MET A 86 -2.26 18.21 -9.04
C MET A 86 -1.03 18.17 -8.16
N LEU A 87 -1.16 17.77 -6.90
CA LEU A 87 -0.04 17.67 -5.95
C LEU A 87 1.03 16.67 -6.42
N LEU A 88 0.64 15.54 -7.03
CA LEU A 88 1.59 14.58 -7.60
C LEU A 88 2.39 15.10 -8.80
N LYS A 89 1.98 16.22 -9.41
CA LYS A 89 2.76 16.90 -10.46
C LYS A 89 3.72 17.95 -9.90
N LEU A 90 3.55 18.33 -8.64
CA LEU A 90 4.42 19.27 -7.95
C LEU A 90 5.54 18.50 -7.25
N GLU A 91 6.75 19.05 -7.32
CA GLU A 91 7.89 18.47 -6.62
C GLU A 91 7.74 18.74 -5.10
N PRO A 92 7.77 17.71 -4.25
CA PRO A 92 7.72 17.90 -2.81
C PRO A 92 9.05 18.39 -2.26
N ASN A 93 9.05 18.89 -1.03
CA ASN A 93 10.28 19.18 -0.30
C ASN A 93 10.99 17.87 0.10
N TRP A 94 11.96 17.42 -0.72
CA TRP A 94 12.72 16.19 -0.48
C TRP A 94 13.60 16.23 0.77
N GLU A 95 13.93 17.41 1.30
CA GLU A 95 14.75 17.54 2.52
C GLU A 95 14.00 17.03 3.76
N LEU A 96 12.67 17.02 3.74
CA LEU A 96 11.85 16.43 4.80
C LEU A 96 12.14 14.94 5.01
N LEU A 97 12.66 14.23 4.01
CA LEU A 97 13.06 12.82 4.15
C LEU A 97 14.37 12.61 4.94
N LEU A 98 15.10 13.69 5.22
CA LEU A 98 16.36 13.65 5.99
C LEU A 98 16.14 13.90 7.48
N ASP A 99 14.97 14.40 7.86
CA ASP A 99 14.59 14.63 9.25
C ASP A 99 13.81 13.44 9.81
N GLU A 100 14.32 12.84 10.86
CA GLU A 100 13.70 11.70 11.52
C GLU A 100 12.29 12.02 12.04
N GLN A 101 12.02 13.24 12.50
CA GLN A 101 10.72 13.64 13.02
C GLN A 101 9.64 13.60 11.94
N HIS A 102 9.97 14.03 10.72
CA HIS A 102 9.07 13.94 9.57
C HIS A 102 8.94 12.48 9.10
N VAL A 103 10.06 11.75 9.02
CA VAL A 103 10.06 10.35 8.55
C VAL A 103 9.14 9.48 9.39
N GLN A 104 9.10 9.66 10.72
CA GLN A 104 8.24 8.88 11.62
C GLN A 104 6.73 8.99 11.28
N LYS A 105 6.29 10.03 10.56
CA LYS A 105 4.91 10.21 10.10
C LYS A 105 4.62 9.51 8.77
N LEU A 106 5.66 9.07 8.05
CA LEU A 106 5.54 8.59 6.66
C LEU A 106 5.13 7.12 6.58
N PHE A 107 4.12 6.88 5.76
CA PHE A 107 3.58 5.57 5.43
C PHE A 107 4.70 4.61 4.96
N GLN A 108 4.70 3.38 5.46
CA GLN A 108 5.66 2.31 5.14
C GLN A 108 7.13 2.53 5.50
N ILE A 109 7.59 3.79 5.69
CA ILE A 109 9.01 4.12 5.89
C ILE A 109 9.33 4.75 7.25
N HIS A 110 8.36 4.82 8.17
CA HIS A 110 8.47 5.45 9.49
C HIS A 110 9.69 5.08 10.37
N ARG A 111 10.36 3.94 10.14
CA ARG A 111 11.56 3.50 10.89
C ARG A 111 12.85 3.53 10.07
N HIS A 112 12.84 4.16 8.91
CA HIS A 112 13.88 4.01 7.90
C HIS A 112 14.64 5.31 7.58
N ALA A 113 14.63 6.29 8.49
CA ALA A 113 15.34 7.57 8.34
C ALA A 113 16.82 7.40 7.99
N ARG A 114 17.51 6.42 8.59
CA ARG A 114 18.92 6.11 8.27
C ARG A 114 19.13 5.73 6.81
N LEU A 115 18.23 4.95 6.21
CA LEU A 115 18.34 4.60 4.78
C LEU A 115 18.09 5.84 3.92
N LEU A 116 17.04 6.60 4.22
CA LEU A 116 16.68 7.80 3.46
C LEU A 116 17.79 8.85 3.50
N THR A 117 18.47 9.00 4.63
CA THR A 117 19.62 9.90 4.78
C THR A 117 20.83 9.46 3.96
N ARG A 118 21.01 8.14 3.76
CA ARG A 118 22.08 7.58 2.93
C ARG A 118 21.78 7.70 1.44
N VAL A 119 20.56 7.33 1.04
CA VAL A 119 20.16 7.31 -0.38
C VAL A 119 19.82 8.70 -0.90
N ARG A 120 19.22 9.55 -0.05
CA ARG A 120 18.74 10.91 -0.36
C ARG A 120 17.92 10.95 -1.64
N PRO A 121 16.77 10.23 -1.68
CA PRO A 121 15.97 10.17 -2.90
C PRO A 121 15.47 11.57 -3.30
N ARG A 122 15.48 11.84 -4.63
CA ARG A 122 15.02 13.10 -5.25
C ARG A 122 13.95 12.88 -6.33
N SER A 123 13.38 11.69 -6.38
CA SER A 123 12.30 11.37 -7.30
C SER A 123 11.40 10.28 -6.73
N ILE A 124 10.20 10.17 -7.29
CA ILE A 124 9.26 9.07 -6.98
C ILE A 124 9.92 7.71 -7.21
N GLN A 125 10.74 7.57 -8.27
CA GLN A 125 11.41 6.31 -8.56
C GLN A 125 12.43 5.95 -7.48
N GLU A 126 13.26 6.89 -7.05
CA GLU A 126 14.27 6.64 -6.01
C GLU A 126 13.65 6.39 -4.64
N LEU A 127 12.54 7.08 -4.34
CA LEU A 127 11.76 6.83 -3.13
C LEU A 127 11.12 5.42 -3.18
N ALA A 128 10.59 5.01 -4.33
CA ALA A 128 10.09 3.65 -4.54
C ALA A 128 11.21 2.60 -4.35
N ASP A 129 12.41 2.89 -4.84
CA ASP A 129 13.57 2.01 -4.63
C ASP A 129 13.91 1.90 -3.14
N CYS A 130 13.86 3.00 -2.38
CA CYS A 130 14.02 2.95 -0.92
C CYS A 130 12.99 2.03 -0.26
N ILE A 131 11.71 2.11 -0.68
CA ILE A 131 10.63 1.24 -0.18
C ILE A 131 10.86 -0.23 -0.51
N ALA A 132 11.47 -0.53 -1.66
CA ALA A 132 11.85 -1.88 -2.05
C ALA A 132 13.08 -2.38 -1.27
N LEU A 133 14.10 -1.54 -1.09
CA LEU A 133 15.34 -1.87 -0.37
C LEU A 133 15.12 -2.19 1.12
N ILE A 134 14.10 -1.61 1.76
CA ILE A 134 13.80 -1.92 3.18
C ILE A 134 13.20 -3.31 3.39
N ARG A 135 12.74 -3.97 2.31
CA ARG A 135 12.16 -5.33 2.40
C ARG A 135 13.24 -6.33 2.80
N PRO A 136 12.95 -7.29 3.70
CA PRO A 136 13.97 -8.18 4.27
C PRO A 136 14.89 -8.82 3.23
N GLY A 137 14.33 -9.34 2.13
CA GLY A 137 15.08 -10.00 1.06
C GLY A 137 15.93 -9.08 0.18
N LYS A 138 15.73 -7.75 0.21
CA LYS A 138 16.44 -6.81 -0.69
C LYS A 138 17.42 -5.89 0.05
N ARG A 139 17.49 -5.93 1.38
CA ARG A 139 18.39 -5.07 2.19
C ARG A 139 19.87 -5.23 1.85
N HIS A 140 20.29 -6.41 1.41
CA HIS A 140 21.68 -6.66 1.04
C HIS A 140 22.13 -5.86 -0.20
N LEU A 141 21.18 -5.34 -1.00
CA LEU A 141 21.45 -4.57 -2.21
C LEU A 141 21.74 -3.09 -1.95
N ILE A 142 21.66 -2.60 -0.69
CA ILE A 142 21.77 -1.16 -0.39
C ILE A 142 23.13 -0.59 -0.82
N ASP A 143 24.23 -1.27 -0.51
CA ASP A 143 25.56 -0.76 -0.83
C ASP A 143 25.83 -0.82 -2.34
N GLU A 144 25.35 -1.86 -3.02
CA GLU A 144 25.39 -1.96 -4.48
C GLU A 144 24.57 -0.85 -5.14
N TYR A 145 23.37 -0.57 -4.62
CA TYR A 145 22.48 0.46 -5.13
C TYR A 145 23.08 1.86 -4.99
N LEU A 146 23.81 2.13 -3.90
CA LEU A 146 24.51 3.41 -3.72
C LEU A 146 25.67 3.59 -4.70
N ASN A 147 26.26 2.50 -5.20
CA ASN A 147 27.31 2.54 -6.21
C ASN A 147 26.73 2.68 -7.63
N ASP A 148 25.69 1.91 -7.95
CA ASP A 148 25.03 1.93 -9.26
C ASP A 148 23.53 1.63 -9.12
N ARG A 149 22.72 2.70 -9.13
CA ARG A 149 21.26 2.62 -8.94
C ARG A 149 20.58 1.87 -10.08
N ASP A 150 21.00 2.13 -11.31
CA ASP A 150 20.32 1.63 -12.50
C ASP A 150 20.58 0.14 -12.69
N ALA A 151 21.84 -0.30 -12.51
CA ALA A 151 22.18 -1.72 -12.59
C ALA A 151 21.39 -2.56 -11.58
N VAL A 152 21.28 -2.10 -10.33
CA VAL A 152 20.52 -2.81 -9.28
C VAL A 152 19.03 -2.83 -9.58
N ARG A 153 18.48 -1.73 -10.12
CA ARG A 153 17.07 -1.63 -10.48
C ARG A 153 16.67 -2.60 -11.59
N GLU A 154 17.53 -2.76 -12.59
CA GLU A 154 17.30 -3.65 -13.73
C GLU A 154 17.49 -5.14 -13.39
N LYS A 155 18.50 -5.46 -12.58
CA LYS A 155 18.93 -6.86 -12.38
C LYS A 155 18.34 -7.53 -11.15
N SER A 156 18.15 -6.80 -10.05
CA SER A 156 18.04 -7.44 -8.72
C SER A 156 16.88 -6.91 -7.86
N LEU A 157 16.65 -5.59 -7.85
CA LEU A 157 15.76 -4.97 -6.87
C LEU A 157 14.30 -5.42 -7.01
N TYR A 158 13.82 -5.48 -8.24
CA TYR A 158 12.46 -5.91 -8.59
C TYR A 158 12.42 -7.26 -9.30
N ALA A 159 13.55 -7.98 -9.30
CA ALA A 159 13.61 -9.34 -9.83
C ALA A 159 12.72 -10.26 -9.00
N LYS A 160 12.10 -11.24 -9.68
CA LYS A 160 11.28 -12.25 -9.02
C LYS A 160 12.16 -13.18 -8.21
N ASP A 161 11.69 -13.49 -7.01
CA ASP A 161 12.30 -14.52 -6.17
C ASP A 161 11.58 -15.85 -6.46
N ASP A 162 12.30 -16.98 -6.43
CA ASP A 162 11.76 -18.30 -6.80
C ASP A 162 10.71 -18.83 -5.79
N GLU A 163 10.58 -18.17 -4.63
CA GLU A 163 9.75 -18.62 -3.48
C GLU A 163 8.36 -17.96 -3.40
N GLY A 164 7.86 -17.36 -4.48
CA GLY A 164 6.43 -17.06 -4.65
C GLY A 164 6.04 -15.57 -4.62
N TYR A 165 6.41 -14.80 -3.59
CA TYR A 165 6.01 -13.38 -3.49
C TYR A 165 7.13 -12.43 -3.94
N THR A 166 6.89 -11.69 -5.02
CA THR A 166 7.77 -10.61 -5.49
C THR A 166 7.16 -9.25 -5.20
N PHE A 167 7.89 -8.40 -4.48
CA PHE A 167 7.50 -7.01 -4.28
C PHE A 167 7.60 -6.24 -5.60
N LYS A 168 6.46 -5.92 -6.21
CA LYS A 168 6.38 -5.34 -7.56
C LYS A 168 6.80 -3.88 -7.57
N ARG A 169 7.49 -3.45 -8.64
CA ARG A 169 7.83 -2.04 -8.87
C ARG A 169 6.60 -1.12 -8.87
N SER A 170 5.49 -1.55 -9.48
CA SER A 170 4.25 -0.77 -9.47
C SER A 170 3.73 -0.48 -8.06
N HIS A 171 3.87 -1.46 -7.15
CA HIS A 171 3.47 -1.33 -5.75
C HIS A 171 4.36 -0.33 -5.01
N ALA A 172 5.68 -0.43 -5.23
CA ALA A 172 6.66 0.51 -4.69
C ALA A 172 6.38 1.96 -5.15
N ILE A 173 6.03 2.15 -6.42
CA ILE A 173 5.69 3.46 -6.99
C ILE A 173 4.40 4.01 -6.38
N ALA A 174 3.36 3.20 -6.23
CA ALA A 174 2.11 3.63 -5.58
C ALA A 174 2.35 4.11 -4.14
N TYR A 175 3.20 3.39 -3.40
CA TYR A 175 3.60 3.79 -2.05
C TYR A 175 4.44 5.07 -2.04
N ALA A 176 5.37 5.22 -2.99
CA ALA A 176 6.15 6.44 -3.12
C ALA A 176 5.27 7.66 -3.43
N MET A 177 4.28 7.52 -4.32
CA MET A 177 3.30 8.57 -4.61
C MET A 177 2.48 8.96 -3.38
N THR A 178 2.07 7.98 -2.58
CA THR A 178 1.40 8.21 -1.29
C THR A 178 2.26 9.03 -0.34
N ILE A 179 3.55 8.69 -0.23
CA ILE A 179 4.50 9.42 0.61
C ILE A 179 4.73 10.84 0.09
N VAL A 180 4.81 11.04 -1.24
CA VAL A 180 4.89 12.39 -1.84
C VAL A 180 3.71 13.27 -1.42
N LEU A 181 2.48 12.72 -1.37
CA LEU A 181 1.34 13.45 -0.83
C LEU A 181 1.53 13.80 0.65
N GLN A 182 2.04 12.87 1.47
CA GLN A 182 2.34 13.16 2.88
C GLN A 182 3.42 14.23 3.04
N LEU A 183 4.44 14.27 2.18
CA LEU A 183 5.46 15.32 2.21
C LEU A 183 4.84 16.70 1.98
N HIS A 184 3.95 16.83 0.99
CA HIS A 184 3.21 18.09 0.77
C HIS A 184 2.37 18.48 1.99
N LEU A 185 1.71 17.51 2.63
CA LEU A 185 0.91 17.78 3.83
C LEU A 185 1.76 18.17 5.04
N ILE A 186 2.95 17.60 5.20
CA ILE A 186 3.91 18.00 6.25
C ILE A 186 4.45 19.41 5.99
N ASP A 187 4.80 19.72 4.75
CA ASP A 187 5.30 21.06 4.34
C ASP A 187 4.25 22.16 4.57
N LEU A 188 2.97 21.79 4.47
CA LEU A 188 1.81 22.64 4.79
C LEU A 188 1.40 22.63 6.27
N GLU A 189 2.16 21.95 7.14
CA GLU A 189 1.87 21.80 8.58
C GLU A 189 0.50 21.17 8.90
N VAL A 190 -0.01 20.31 8.00
CA VAL A 190 -1.28 19.58 8.16
C VAL A 190 -1.07 18.21 8.85
N LEU A 191 0.13 17.63 8.70
CA LEU A 191 0.56 16.36 9.31
C LEU A 191 1.71 16.56 10.29
#